data_AF-A0A848QS41-F1
#
_entry.id   AF-A0A848QS41-F1
#
_cell.length_a   1.000
_cell.length_b   1.000
_cell.length_c   1.000
_cell.angle_alpha   90.00
_cell.angle_beta   90.00
_cell.angle_gamma   90.00
#
_symmetry.space_group_name_H-M   'P 1'
#
loop_
_entity.id
_entity.type
_entity.pdbx_description
1 polymer ?
#
loop_
_entity_poly.entity_id
_entity_poly.type
_entity_poly.pdbx_seq_one_letter_code
_entity_poly.pdbx_strand_id
1 'polypeptide(L)'
;MENLTESQIQAIAARVRNILRAESKGVGELPVVSSLDGVLTLPALRMNGGIPEVVEAPVNLLQDVATDAVADATQKAADATAKAITATNEAKKATTNATNAAKNANDAGTDLTKIKTAAETATKNANDAASGANTSKQNADKATTAANNAAKSANDAAGAAGTAIEAAKKATDAANGAASNATNAATKASSAADTANKEASSVNAAKSEALAAAARASSTATTAEAEIEKMKQLQESISGAASLAPTRMELTYTKRITQRNPYVQRIVAKMFPSYSLQNVLFLGDDVAVSVDPAGVVTPLKIGTSRIHVIPTQATHLYKTINVTVQAPSVRLTGGGKIRVDSKGRIRLT
;
A
#
# COMPACT_ATOMS: atom_id res chain seq x y z
N MET A 1 45.55 -41.54 202.14
CA MET A 1 44.24 -41.95 202.72
C MET A 1 43.42 -42.46 201.56
N GLU A 2 43.21 -43.74 201.30
CA GLU A 2 43.38 -45.01 201.99
C GLU A 2 43.79 -45.96 200.83
N ASN A 3 44.98 -46.55 200.87
CA ASN A 3 45.53 -47.25 199.69
C ASN A 3 44.72 -48.54 199.45
N LEU A 4 43.96 -48.56 198.35
CA LEU A 4 43.25 -49.75 197.87
C LEU A 4 44.24 -50.91 197.72
N THR A 5 43.92 -52.03 198.35
CA THR A 5 44.73 -53.25 198.28
C THR A 5 44.66 -53.86 196.88
N GLU A 6 45.72 -54.57 196.46
CA GLU A 6 45.82 -55.18 195.11
C GLU A 6 44.62 -56.08 194.76
N SER A 7 44.03 -56.72 195.76
CA SER A 7 42.78 -57.49 195.66
C SER A 7 41.58 -56.64 195.20
N GLN A 8 41.46 -55.38 195.66
CA GLN A 8 40.37 -54.48 195.28
C GLN A 8 40.50 -54.00 193.82
N ILE A 9 41.72 -53.75 193.35
CA ILE A 9 41.97 -53.40 191.93
C ILE A 9 41.61 -54.59 191.03
N GLN A 10 41.96 -55.81 191.42
CA GLN A 10 41.59 -57.02 190.68
C GLN A 10 40.08 -57.27 190.65
N ALA A 11 39.37 -57.02 191.75
CA ALA A 11 37.92 -57.11 191.81
C ALA A 11 37.23 -56.08 190.91
N ILE A 12 37.73 -54.83 190.87
CA ILE A 12 37.22 -53.78 189.97
C ILE A 12 37.51 -54.14 188.51
N ALA A 13 38.73 -54.58 188.19
CA ALA A 13 39.10 -54.98 186.83
C ALA A 13 38.28 -56.18 186.32
N ALA A 14 37.95 -57.15 187.18
CA ALA A 14 37.07 -58.26 186.85
C ALA A 14 35.62 -57.78 186.59
N ARG A 15 35.12 -56.84 187.40
CA ARG A 15 33.80 -56.24 187.23
C ARG A 15 33.69 -55.43 185.93
N VAL A 16 34.69 -54.61 185.62
CA VAL A 16 34.76 -53.83 184.37
C VAL A 16 34.84 -54.75 183.15
N ARG A 17 35.66 -55.81 183.20
CA ARG A 17 35.71 -56.79 182.09
C ARG A 17 34.39 -57.52 181.87
N ASN A 18 33.68 -57.90 182.94
CA ASN A 18 32.38 -58.54 182.80
C ASN A 18 31.32 -57.60 182.23
N ILE A 19 31.33 -56.32 182.60
CA ILE A 19 30.42 -55.31 182.01
C ILE A 19 30.72 -55.14 180.52
N LEU A 20 32.00 -54.97 180.15
CA LEU A 20 32.41 -54.83 178.74
C LEU A 20 32.06 -56.07 177.89
N ARG A 21 32.11 -57.29 178.45
CA ARG A 21 31.72 -58.52 177.74
C ARG A 21 30.21 -58.74 177.67
N ALA A 22 29.46 -58.36 178.70
CA ALA A 22 28.00 -58.54 178.73
C ALA A 22 27.27 -57.57 177.78
N GLU A 23 27.81 -56.38 177.56
CA GLU A 23 27.19 -55.35 176.72
C GLU A 23 27.73 -55.30 175.28
N SER A 24 28.82 -56.02 174.97
CA SER A 24 29.39 -56.06 173.62
C SER A 24 28.78 -57.17 172.77
N LYS A 25 27.99 -56.82 171.75
CA LYS A 25 27.64 -57.75 170.66
C LYS A 25 28.83 -57.93 169.72
N GLY A 26 29.12 -59.18 169.34
CA GLY A 26 30.18 -59.47 168.36
C GLY A 26 29.79 -58.97 166.97
N VAL A 27 30.77 -58.50 166.19
CA VAL A 27 30.57 -58.00 164.81
C VAL A 27 29.92 -59.03 163.87
N GLY A 28 30.02 -60.33 164.15
CA GLY A 28 29.35 -61.40 163.39
C GLY A 28 27.88 -61.64 163.75
N GLU A 29 27.37 -61.00 164.81
CA GLU A 29 25.96 -61.08 165.24
C GLU A 29 25.14 -59.88 164.78
N LEU A 30 25.74 -58.98 163.99
CA LEU A 30 25.04 -57.84 163.40
C LEU A 30 24.28 -58.30 162.15
N PRO A 31 22.96 -58.00 162.04
CA PRO A 31 22.19 -58.32 160.85
C PRO A 31 22.71 -57.51 159.65
N VAL A 32 23.08 -58.18 158.56
CA VAL A 32 23.41 -57.53 157.29
C VAL A 32 22.11 -57.19 156.57
N VAL A 33 21.87 -55.91 156.32
CA VAL A 33 20.73 -55.45 155.52
C VAL A 33 21.02 -55.59 154.04
N SER A 34 20.07 -56.15 153.27
CA SER A 34 20.16 -56.30 151.81
C SER A 34 19.46 -55.15 151.05
N SER A 35 18.83 -54.24 151.78
CA SER A 35 18.14 -53.05 151.26
C SER A 35 18.29 -51.90 152.24
N LEU A 36 18.20 -50.67 151.73
CA LEU A 36 18.13 -49.45 152.53
C LEU A 36 16.68 -49.11 152.93
N ASP A 37 15.70 -49.94 152.55
CA ASP A 37 14.30 -49.72 152.87
C ASP A 37 14.09 -49.74 154.40
N GLY A 38 13.52 -48.67 154.94
CA GLY A 38 13.35 -48.47 156.39
C GLY A 38 14.61 -48.01 157.16
N VAL A 39 15.76 -47.82 156.50
CA VAL A 39 16.98 -47.27 157.12
C VAL A 39 16.99 -45.74 156.98
N LEU A 40 16.95 -45.01 158.10
CA LEU A 40 16.91 -43.53 158.10
C LEU A 40 18.31 -42.88 158.01
N THR A 41 19.29 -43.43 158.74
CA THR A 41 20.65 -42.91 158.84
C THR A 41 21.67 -44.02 158.75
N LEU A 42 22.85 -43.71 158.21
CA LEU A 42 24.01 -44.59 158.22
C LEU A 42 25.14 -43.90 159.00
N PRO A 43 25.93 -44.63 159.80
CA PRO A 43 27.14 -44.08 160.38
C PRO A 43 28.13 -43.73 159.27
N ALA A 44 28.53 -42.46 159.21
CA ALA A 44 29.46 -41.88 158.26
C ALA A 44 30.63 -41.22 159.01
N LEU A 45 31.81 -41.22 158.40
CA LEU A 45 32.99 -40.61 159.00
C LEU A 45 33.11 -39.15 158.54
N ARG A 46 33.00 -38.18 159.45
CA ARG A 46 33.29 -36.76 159.19
C ARG A 46 34.61 -36.40 159.86
N MET A 47 35.50 -35.73 159.15
CA MET A 47 36.72 -35.20 159.73
C MET A 47 36.49 -33.76 160.21
N ASN A 48 36.56 -33.53 161.52
CA ASN A 48 36.45 -32.18 162.09
C ASN A 48 37.81 -31.76 162.63
N GLY A 49 38.52 -30.87 161.93
CA GLY A 49 39.86 -30.42 162.33
C GLY A 49 40.92 -31.54 162.41
N GLY A 50 40.79 -32.61 161.62
CA GLY A 50 41.75 -33.72 161.56
C GLY A 50 41.43 -34.91 162.49
N ILE A 51 40.41 -34.82 163.34
CA ILE A 51 39.95 -35.92 164.19
C ILE A 51 38.75 -36.62 163.52
N PRO A 52 38.77 -37.96 163.35
CA PRO A 52 37.66 -38.69 162.77
C PRO A 52 36.49 -38.80 163.76
N GLU A 53 35.33 -38.29 163.37
CA GLU A 53 34.07 -38.34 164.11
C GLU A 53 33.07 -39.22 163.34
N VAL A 54 32.49 -40.22 164.00
CA VAL A 54 31.39 -40.99 163.42
C VAL A 54 30.12 -40.18 163.63
N VAL A 55 29.59 -39.65 162.53
CA VAL A 55 28.34 -38.90 162.48
C VAL A 55 27.27 -39.73 161.78
N GLU A 56 26.01 -39.57 162.15
CA GLU A 56 24.92 -40.17 161.39
C GLU A 56 24.65 -39.31 160.15
N ALA A 57 24.89 -39.87 158.96
CA ALA A 57 24.49 -39.26 157.70
C ALA A 57 23.11 -39.77 157.30
N PRO A 58 22.15 -38.87 157.06
CA PRO A 58 20.86 -39.22 156.49
C PRO A 58 21.00 -39.95 155.14
N VAL A 59 20.26 -41.04 154.95
CA VAL A 59 20.28 -41.84 153.70
C VAL A 59 19.77 -41.02 152.51
N ASN A 60 18.93 -40.00 152.74
CA ASN A 60 18.44 -39.10 151.69
C ASN A 60 19.58 -38.39 150.94
N LEU A 61 20.73 -38.10 151.57
CA LEU A 61 21.88 -37.50 150.88
C LEU A 61 22.48 -38.40 149.79
N LEU A 62 22.38 -39.73 149.95
CA LEU A 62 22.76 -40.69 148.90
C LEU A 62 21.65 -40.86 147.85
N GLN A 63 20.38 -40.76 148.28
CA GLN A 63 19.24 -40.79 147.38
C GLN A 63 19.23 -39.57 146.46
N ASP A 64 19.54 -38.38 146.97
CA ASP A 64 19.61 -37.12 146.21
C ASP A 64 20.61 -37.23 145.05
N VAL A 65 21.81 -37.76 145.29
CA VAL A 65 22.82 -38.02 144.24
C VAL A 65 22.32 -39.02 143.19
N ALA A 66 21.62 -40.07 143.63
CA ALA A 66 21.05 -41.05 142.71
C ALA A 66 19.89 -40.47 141.88
N THR A 67 19.02 -39.66 142.49
CA THR A 67 17.92 -38.98 141.80
C THR A 67 18.43 -37.91 140.84
N ASP A 68 19.48 -37.17 141.20
CA ASP A 68 20.11 -36.18 140.32
C ASP A 68 20.74 -36.85 139.09
N ALA A 69 21.41 -37.99 139.28
CA ALA A 69 21.98 -38.76 138.16
C ALA A 69 20.90 -39.32 137.23
N VAL A 70 19.78 -39.82 137.77
CA VAL A 70 18.63 -40.28 136.98
C VAL A 70 17.96 -39.11 136.27
N ALA A 71 17.85 -37.94 136.90
CA ALA A 71 17.30 -36.74 136.29
C ALA A 71 18.16 -36.24 135.13
N ASP A 72 19.48 -36.17 135.31
CA ASP A 72 20.44 -35.81 134.24
C ASP A 72 20.40 -36.81 133.06
N ALA A 73 20.37 -38.10 133.35
CA ALA A 73 20.24 -39.14 132.32
C ALA A 73 18.92 -39.03 131.55
N THR A 74 17.82 -38.75 132.25
CA THR A 74 16.49 -38.56 131.66
C THR A 74 16.45 -37.30 130.79
N GLN A 75 17.04 -36.20 131.26
CA GLN A 75 17.16 -34.96 130.50
C GLN A 75 17.99 -35.17 129.23
N LYS A 76 19.15 -35.85 129.34
CA LYS A 76 19.97 -36.20 128.18
C LYS A 76 19.22 -37.07 127.17
N ALA A 77 18.43 -38.04 127.63
CA ALA A 77 17.60 -38.87 126.77
C ALA A 77 16.48 -38.07 126.08
N ALA A 78 15.84 -37.14 126.80
CA ALA A 78 14.85 -36.22 126.25
C ALA A 78 15.48 -35.31 125.18
N ASP A 79 16.64 -34.71 125.45
CA ASP A 79 17.38 -33.87 124.50
C ASP A 79 17.79 -34.65 123.25
N ALA A 80 18.27 -35.89 123.41
CA ALA A 80 18.60 -36.77 122.29
C ALA A 80 17.37 -37.11 121.43
N THR A 81 16.24 -37.37 122.08
CA THR A 81 14.96 -37.62 121.40
C THR A 81 14.51 -36.38 120.62
N ALA A 82 14.61 -35.19 121.22
CA ALA A 82 14.27 -33.93 120.55
C ALA A 82 15.15 -33.71 119.32
N LYS A 83 16.47 -33.95 119.41
CA LYS A 83 17.40 -33.88 118.27
C LYS A 83 17.04 -34.87 117.17
N ALA A 84 16.67 -36.11 117.52
CA ALA A 84 16.27 -37.13 116.55
C ALA A 84 14.96 -36.77 115.82
N ILE A 85 13.99 -36.18 116.54
CA ILE A 85 12.74 -35.67 115.95
C ILE A 85 13.04 -34.55 114.95
N THR A 86 13.88 -33.58 115.33
CA THR A 86 14.29 -32.48 114.45
C THR A 86 14.97 -33.01 113.18
N ALA A 87 15.95 -33.92 113.30
CA ALA A 87 16.63 -34.52 112.16
C ALA A 87 15.67 -35.29 111.25
N THR A 88 14.69 -36.01 111.83
CA THR A 88 13.66 -36.72 111.06
C THR A 88 12.79 -35.75 110.27
N ASN A 89 12.40 -34.62 110.86
CA ASN A 89 11.58 -33.61 110.20
C ASN A 89 12.36 -32.91 109.06
N GLU A 90 13.65 -32.62 109.27
CA GLU A 90 14.53 -32.09 108.23
C GLU A 90 14.71 -33.08 107.08
N ALA A 91 14.92 -34.37 107.38
CA ALA A 91 15.00 -35.43 106.38
C ALA A 91 13.71 -35.55 105.56
N LYS A 92 12.53 -35.52 106.22
CA LYS A 92 11.23 -35.50 105.52
C LYS A 92 11.11 -34.29 104.59
N LYS A 93 11.50 -33.10 105.06
CA LYS A 93 11.50 -31.88 104.24
C LYS A 93 12.43 -32.01 103.02
N ALA A 94 13.62 -32.56 103.20
CA ALA A 94 14.57 -32.80 102.11
C ALA A 94 14.01 -33.80 101.08
N THR A 95 13.37 -34.89 101.51
CA THR A 95 12.73 -35.87 100.63
C THR A 95 11.58 -35.25 99.82
N THR A 96 10.75 -34.41 100.44
CA THR A 96 9.69 -33.68 99.73
C THR A 96 10.29 -32.75 98.67
N ASN A 97 11.34 -32.00 99.02
CA ASN A 97 12.02 -31.12 98.08
C ASN A 97 12.64 -31.89 96.90
N ALA A 98 13.27 -33.04 97.15
CA ALA A 98 13.85 -33.90 96.12
C ALA A 98 12.77 -34.48 95.19
N THR A 99 11.64 -34.92 95.75
CA THR A 99 10.49 -35.41 94.97
C THR A 99 9.93 -34.31 94.06
N ASN A 100 9.77 -33.09 94.58
CA ASN A 100 9.30 -31.94 93.79
C ASN A 100 10.29 -31.57 92.68
N ALA A 101 11.60 -31.59 92.95
CA ALA A 101 12.62 -31.34 91.95
C ALA A 101 12.60 -32.40 90.82
N ALA A 102 12.43 -33.69 91.19
CA ALA A 102 12.31 -34.77 90.22
C ALA A 102 11.05 -34.62 89.34
N LYS A 103 9.91 -34.23 89.93
CA LYS A 103 8.69 -33.93 89.17
C LYS A 103 8.90 -32.79 88.19
N ASN A 104 9.46 -31.66 88.66
CA ASN A 104 9.74 -30.52 87.79
C ASN A 104 10.68 -30.86 86.63
N ALA A 105 11.69 -31.72 86.86
CA ALA A 105 12.58 -32.20 85.81
C ALA A 105 11.85 -33.05 84.76
N ASN A 106 10.93 -33.92 85.19
CA ASN A 106 10.10 -34.73 84.28
C ASN A 106 9.14 -33.87 83.46
N ASP A 107 8.50 -32.87 84.08
CA ASP A 107 7.61 -31.93 83.40
C ASP A 107 8.40 -31.12 82.34
N ALA A 108 9.60 -30.63 82.68
CA ALA A 108 10.50 -29.96 81.75
C ALA A 108 10.94 -30.86 80.58
N GLY A 109 11.20 -32.15 80.83
CA GLY A 109 11.51 -33.12 79.77
C GLY A 109 10.33 -33.36 78.81
N THR A 110 9.11 -33.37 79.36
CA THR A 110 7.87 -33.49 78.58
C THR A 110 7.67 -32.25 77.70
N ASP A 111 7.88 -31.05 78.25
CA ASP A 111 7.74 -29.81 77.49
C ASP A 111 8.84 -29.65 76.42
N LEU A 112 10.07 -30.08 76.71
CA LEU A 112 11.15 -30.12 75.71
C LEU A 112 10.77 -31.02 74.52
N THR A 113 10.11 -32.16 74.78
CA THR A 113 9.64 -33.06 73.73
C THR A 113 8.56 -32.39 72.87
N LYS A 114 7.60 -31.67 73.47
CA LYS A 114 6.58 -30.91 72.72
C LYS A 114 7.22 -29.82 71.86
N ILE A 115 8.19 -29.08 72.41
CA ILE A 115 8.92 -28.03 71.70
C ILE A 115 9.67 -28.62 70.51
N LYS A 116 10.34 -29.77 70.69
CA LYS A 116 11.03 -30.47 69.61
C LYS A 116 10.08 -30.83 68.47
N THR A 117 8.94 -31.46 68.77
CA THR A 117 7.93 -31.81 67.76
C THR A 117 7.39 -30.57 67.04
N ALA A 118 7.14 -29.48 67.76
CA ALA A 118 6.69 -28.23 67.16
C ALA A 118 7.75 -27.62 66.23
N ALA A 119 9.02 -27.67 66.61
CA ALA A 119 10.13 -27.19 65.78
C ALA A 119 10.34 -28.04 64.52
N GLU A 120 10.22 -29.37 64.62
CA GLU A 120 10.26 -30.28 63.48
C GLU A 120 9.10 -30.00 62.51
N THR A 121 7.89 -29.79 63.04
CA THR A 121 6.70 -29.43 62.24
C THR A 121 6.88 -28.08 61.54
N ALA A 122 7.39 -27.06 62.25
CA ALA A 122 7.67 -25.75 61.68
C ALA A 122 8.71 -25.82 60.56
N THR A 123 9.77 -26.62 60.75
CA THR A 123 10.80 -26.85 59.73
C THR A 123 10.21 -27.53 58.49
N LYS A 124 9.38 -28.56 58.67
CA LYS A 124 8.68 -29.21 57.56
C LYS A 124 7.80 -28.22 56.79
N ASN A 125 6.98 -27.44 57.49
CA ASN A 125 6.11 -26.46 56.87
C ASN A 125 6.89 -25.39 56.09
N ALA A 126 8.04 -24.94 56.62
CA ALA A 126 8.91 -24.00 55.91
C ALA A 126 9.50 -24.60 54.63
N ASN A 127 9.92 -25.87 54.67
CA ASN A 127 10.44 -26.58 53.49
C ASN A 127 9.35 -26.83 52.42
N ASP A 128 8.14 -27.19 52.85
CA ASP A 128 6.98 -27.36 51.96
C ASP A 128 6.62 -26.02 51.29
N ALA A 129 6.62 -24.92 52.05
CA ALA A 129 6.40 -23.57 51.52
C ALA A 129 7.48 -23.14 50.52
N ALA A 130 8.77 -23.40 50.82
CA ALA A 130 9.88 -23.11 49.91
C ALA A 130 9.77 -23.91 48.60
N SER A 131 9.38 -25.19 48.69
CA SER A 131 9.15 -26.04 47.52
C SER A 131 7.97 -25.55 46.67
N GLY A 132 6.89 -25.11 47.33
CA GLY A 132 5.75 -24.47 46.67
C GLY A 132 6.15 -23.17 45.95
N ALA A 133 6.94 -22.31 46.59
CA ALA A 133 7.45 -21.08 45.99
C ALA A 133 8.33 -21.36 44.76
N ASN A 134 9.21 -22.37 44.83
CA ASN A 134 10.05 -22.78 43.70
C ASN A 134 9.22 -23.30 42.52
N THR A 135 8.17 -24.08 42.80
CA THR A 135 7.25 -24.57 41.76
C THR A 135 6.51 -23.40 41.10
N SER A 136 6.01 -22.45 41.89
CA SER A 136 5.36 -21.24 41.38
C SER A 136 6.30 -20.39 40.53
N LYS A 137 7.57 -20.25 40.92
CA LYS A 137 8.58 -19.57 40.11
C LYS A 137 8.78 -20.25 38.75
N GLN A 138 8.95 -21.57 38.72
CA GLN A 138 9.09 -22.30 37.45
C GLN A 138 7.86 -22.14 36.54
N ASN A 139 6.66 -22.12 37.12
CA ASN A 139 5.44 -21.88 36.37
C ASN A 139 5.38 -20.44 35.81
N ALA A 140 5.82 -19.45 36.59
CA ALA A 140 5.93 -18.08 36.12
C ALA A 140 6.96 -17.96 34.97
N ASP A 141 8.13 -18.58 35.10
CA ASP A 141 9.17 -18.57 34.05
C ASP A 141 8.66 -19.22 32.74
N LYS A 142 7.90 -20.32 32.83
CA LYS A 142 7.23 -20.95 31.69
C LYS A 142 6.19 -20.02 31.06
N ALA A 143 5.36 -19.36 31.87
CA ALA A 143 4.36 -18.41 31.40
C ALA A 143 5.00 -17.21 30.69
N THR A 144 6.08 -16.66 31.25
CA THR A 144 6.87 -15.58 30.62
C THR A 144 7.45 -16.02 29.28
N THR A 145 8.02 -17.22 29.20
CA THR A 145 8.55 -17.77 27.95
C THR A 145 7.45 -17.93 26.89
N ALA A 146 6.28 -18.46 27.29
CA ALA A 146 5.14 -18.60 26.38
C ALA A 146 4.63 -17.24 25.88
N ALA A 147 4.54 -16.24 26.76
CA ALA A 147 4.14 -14.88 26.40
C ALA A 147 5.13 -14.23 25.41
N ASN A 148 6.44 -14.39 25.64
CA ASN A 148 7.47 -13.88 24.72
C ASN A 148 7.40 -14.53 23.34
N ASN A 149 7.17 -15.85 23.29
CA ASN A 149 6.99 -16.56 22.03
C ASN A 149 5.73 -16.09 21.28
N ALA A 150 4.61 -15.88 21.98
CA ALA A 150 3.39 -15.34 21.39
C ALA A 150 3.61 -13.92 20.83
N ALA A 151 4.33 -13.06 21.56
CA ALA A 151 4.67 -11.72 21.09
C ALA A 151 5.56 -11.75 19.84
N LYS A 152 6.54 -12.65 19.78
CA LYS A 152 7.38 -12.84 18.59
C LYS A 152 6.54 -13.27 17.38
N SER A 153 5.67 -14.27 17.53
CA SER A 153 4.78 -14.72 16.46
C SER A 153 3.84 -13.62 15.97
N ALA A 154 3.33 -12.77 16.87
CA ALA A 154 2.50 -11.63 16.51
C ALA A 154 3.29 -10.58 15.69
N ASN A 155 4.54 -10.31 16.06
CA ASN A 155 5.41 -9.41 15.30
C ASN A 155 5.76 -9.96 13.92
N ASP A 156 6.06 -11.27 13.82
CA ASP A 156 6.35 -11.93 12.54
C ASP A 156 5.11 -11.88 11.62
N ALA A 157 3.91 -12.11 12.16
CA ALA A 157 2.65 -11.98 11.43
C ALA A 157 2.38 -10.54 10.96
N ALA A 158 2.65 -9.54 11.81
CA ALA A 158 2.53 -8.13 11.44
C ALA A 158 3.52 -7.76 10.32
N GLY A 159 4.75 -8.27 10.37
CA GLY A 159 5.74 -8.12 9.31
C GLY A 159 5.27 -8.72 7.98
N ALA A 160 4.76 -9.96 8.01
CA ALA A 160 4.19 -10.62 6.83
C ALA A 160 3.01 -9.82 6.23
N ALA A 161 2.10 -9.32 7.08
CA ALA A 161 1.01 -8.46 6.63
C ALA A 161 1.51 -7.17 5.97
N GLY A 162 2.55 -6.53 6.53
CA GLY A 162 3.21 -5.38 5.93
C GLY A 162 3.76 -5.67 4.53
N THR A 163 4.45 -6.81 4.35
CA THR A 163 4.95 -7.21 3.03
C THR A 163 3.84 -7.49 2.02
N ALA A 164 2.72 -8.07 2.46
CA ALA A 164 1.56 -8.33 1.63
C ALA A 164 0.87 -7.03 1.18
N ILE A 165 0.77 -6.04 2.07
CA ILE A 165 0.24 -4.71 1.74
C ILE A 165 1.09 -4.03 0.67
N GLU A 166 2.42 -4.06 0.79
CA GLU A 166 3.31 -3.47 -0.21
C GLU A 166 3.23 -4.20 -1.57
N ALA A 167 3.09 -5.53 -1.57
CA ALA A 167 2.85 -6.28 -2.79
C ALA A 167 1.51 -5.90 -3.44
N ALA A 168 0.45 -5.75 -2.64
CA ALA A 168 -0.87 -5.34 -3.12
C ALA A 168 -0.83 -3.93 -3.73
N LYS A 169 -0.15 -2.97 -3.10
CA LYS A 169 0.03 -1.61 -3.66
C LYS A 169 0.73 -1.65 -5.02
N LYS A 170 1.84 -2.39 -5.14
CA LYS A 170 2.55 -2.54 -6.43
C LYS A 170 1.65 -3.14 -7.52
N ALA A 171 0.82 -4.12 -7.17
CA ALA A 171 -0.14 -4.71 -8.10
C ALA A 171 -1.21 -3.69 -8.53
N THR A 172 -1.72 -2.88 -7.59
CA THR A 172 -2.65 -1.79 -7.88
C THR A 172 -2.03 -0.73 -8.80
N ASP A 173 -0.80 -0.31 -8.54
CA ASP A 173 -0.09 0.67 -9.37
C ASP A 173 0.13 0.13 -10.80
N ALA A 174 0.52 -1.15 -10.92
CA ALA A 174 0.66 -1.81 -12.22
C ALA A 174 -0.68 -1.88 -12.98
N ALA A 175 -1.78 -2.21 -12.28
CA ALA A 175 -3.11 -2.25 -12.86
C ALA A 175 -3.57 -0.86 -13.33
N ASN A 176 -3.31 0.19 -12.55
CA ASN A 176 -3.61 1.58 -12.91
C ASN A 176 -2.79 2.03 -14.13
N GLY A 177 -1.51 1.65 -14.21
CA GLY A 177 -0.68 1.89 -15.38
C GLY A 177 -1.20 1.20 -16.64
N ALA A 178 -1.60 -0.08 -16.52
CA ALA A 178 -2.19 -0.84 -17.62
C ALA A 178 -3.52 -0.24 -18.09
N ALA A 179 -4.40 0.16 -17.18
CA ALA A 179 -5.66 0.83 -17.50
C ALA A 179 -5.44 2.16 -18.23
N SER A 180 -4.47 2.96 -17.78
CA SER A 180 -4.10 4.23 -18.44
C SER A 180 -3.58 4.00 -19.87
N ASN A 181 -2.75 2.98 -20.07
CA ASN A 181 -2.26 2.61 -21.39
C ASN A 181 -3.39 2.15 -22.32
N ALA A 182 -4.34 1.36 -21.81
CA ALA A 182 -5.50 0.92 -22.57
C ALA A 182 -6.38 2.11 -23.00
N THR A 183 -6.64 3.06 -22.10
CA THR A 183 -7.36 4.30 -22.41
C THR A 183 -6.65 5.11 -23.50
N ASN A 184 -5.33 5.29 -23.38
CA ASN A 184 -4.55 6.00 -24.39
C ASN A 184 -4.58 5.31 -25.76
N ALA A 185 -4.52 3.98 -25.78
CA ALA A 185 -4.65 3.20 -27.02
C ALA A 185 -6.05 3.35 -27.64
N ALA A 186 -7.10 3.30 -26.82
CA ALA A 186 -8.48 3.50 -27.27
C ALA A 186 -8.67 4.91 -27.87
N THR A 187 -8.16 5.96 -27.21
CA THR A 187 -8.21 7.33 -27.75
C THR A 187 -7.51 7.45 -29.09
N LYS A 188 -6.30 6.88 -29.23
CA LYS A 188 -5.57 6.86 -30.51
C LYS A 188 -6.35 6.14 -31.61
N ALA A 189 -6.97 5.02 -31.27
CA ALA A 189 -7.81 4.27 -32.21
C ALA A 189 -9.03 5.09 -32.66
N SER A 190 -9.72 5.77 -31.73
CA SER A 190 -10.83 6.68 -32.07
C SER A 190 -10.37 7.81 -32.99
N SER A 191 -9.25 8.48 -32.70
CA SER A 191 -8.73 9.54 -33.58
C SER A 191 -8.33 9.03 -34.97
N ALA A 192 -7.78 7.82 -35.06
CA ALA A 192 -7.48 7.19 -36.34
C ALA A 192 -8.77 6.88 -37.13
N ALA A 193 -9.81 6.38 -36.45
CA ALA A 193 -11.12 6.13 -37.06
C ALA A 193 -11.78 7.42 -37.55
N ASP A 194 -11.70 8.51 -36.78
CA ASP A 194 -12.21 9.82 -37.19
C ASP A 194 -11.48 10.35 -38.43
N THR A 195 -10.16 10.14 -38.50
CA THR A 195 -9.36 10.52 -39.67
C THR A 195 -9.77 9.71 -40.90
N ALA A 196 -9.88 8.40 -40.77
CA ALA A 196 -10.34 7.52 -41.85
C ALA A 196 -11.74 7.90 -42.36
N ASN A 197 -12.67 8.27 -41.46
CA ASN A 197 -14.00 8.74 -41.83
C ASN A 197 -13.98 10.07 -42.62
N LYS A 198 -13.08 11.00 -42.26
CA LYS A 198 -12.88 12.26 -43.00
C LYS A 198 -12.30 12.00 -44.39
N GLU A 199 -11.33 11.10 -44.49
CA GLU A 199 -10.74 10.69 -45.77
C GLU A 199 -11.78 10.00 -46.66
N ALA A 200 -12.57 9.07 -46.12
CA ALA A 200 -13.64 8.41 -46.85
C ALA A 200 -14.69 9.39 -47.40
N SER A 201 -15.06 10.38 -46.58
CA SER A 201 -15.98 11.45 -47.00
C SER A 201 -15.37 12.32 -48.13
N SER A 202 -14.08 12.63 -48.03
CA SER A 202 -13.35 13.39 -49.07
C SER A 202 -13.25 12.60 -50.38
N VAL A 203 -12.99 11.29 -50.31
CA VAL A 203 -12.99 10.40 -51.49
C VAL A 203 -14.37 10.34 -52.13
N ASN A 204 -15.43 10.25 -51.34
CA ASN A 204 -16.80 10.26 -51.87
C ASN A 204 -17.14 11.59 -52.56
N ALA A 205 -16.69 12.72 -52.01
CA ALA A 205 -16.84 14.02 -52.66
C ALA A 205 -16.09 14.07 -54.00
N ALA A 206 -14.82 13.67 -54.01
CA ALA A 206 -14.02 13.60 -55.24
C ALA A 206 -14.62 12.66 -56.29
N LYS A 207 -15.21 11.53 -55.88
CA LYS A 207 -15.92 10.62 -56.77
C LYS A 207 -17.15 11.28 -57.41
N SER A 208 -17.96 11.99 -56.62
CA SER A 208 -19.11 12.74 -57.16
C SER A 208 -18.68 13.83 -58.13
N GLU A 209 -17.61 14.56 -57.84
CA GLU A 209 -17.04 15.57 -58.74
C GLU A 209 -16.53 14.95 -60.04
N ALA A 210 -15.83 13.82 -59.97
CA ALA A 210 -15.36 13.09 -61.15
C ALA A 210 -16.51 12.58 -62.02
N LEU A 211 -17.57 12.03 -61.42
CA LEU A 211 -18.78 11.63 -62.14
C LEU A 211 -19.45 12.82 -62.83
N ALA A 212 -19.54 13.96 -62.14
CA ALA A 212 -20.08 15.20 -62.71
C ALA A 212 -19.22 15.74 -63.85
N ALA A 213 -17.88 15.64 -63.75
CA ALA A 213 -16.96 16.02 -64.81
C ALA A 213 -17.09 15.09 -66.03
N ALA A 214 -17.20 13.77 -65.82
CA ALA A 214 -17.44 12.80 -66.89
C ALA A 214 -18.78 13.05 -67.61
N ALA A 215 -19.84 13.37 -66.86
CA ALA A 215 -21.13 13.73 -67.44
C ALA A 215 -21.05 15.00 -68.32
N ARG A 216 -20.32 16.04 -67.87
CA ARG A 216 -20.07 17.25 -68.67
C ARG A 216 -19.30 16.93 -69.94
N ALA A 217 -18.23 16.14 -69.84
CA ALA A 217 -17.43 15.73 -71.00
C ALA A 217 -18.26 14.95 -72.03
N SER A 218 -19.11 14.02 -71.57
CA SER A 218 -20.04 13.28 -72.43
C SER A 218 -21.01 14.21 -73.15
N SER A 219 -21.64 15.14 -72.42
CA SER A 219 -22.52 16.15 -73.02
C SER A 219 -21.79 17.00 -74.06
N THR A 220 -20.56 17.44 -73.76
CA THR A 220 -19.74 18.22 -74.71
C THR A 220 -19.40 17.40 -75.95
N ALA A 221 -19.07 16.12 -75.81
CA ALA A 221 -18.84 15.23 -76.94
C ALA A 221 -20.08 15.09 -77.83
N THR A 222 -21.26 14.88 -77.24
CA THR A 222 -22.53 14.84 -78.00
C THR A 222 -22.81 16.15 -78.73
N THR A 223 -22.54 17.30 -78.09
CA THR A 223 -22.67 18.61 -78.76
C THR A 223 -21.69 18.75 -79.92
N ALA A 224 -20.43 18.35 -79.72
CA ALA A 224 -19.40 18.41 -80.77
C ALA A 224 -19.74 17.49 -81.95
N GLU A 225 -20.23 16.27 -81.71
CA GLU A 225 -20.71 15.35 -82.75
C GLU A 225 -21.85 15.97 -83.58
N ALA A 226 -22.82 16.61 -82.91
CA ALA A 226 -23.91 17.32 -83.59
C ALA A 226 -23.41 18.52 -84.41
N GLU A 227 -22.40 19.24 -83.94
CA GLU A 227 -21.76 20.36 -84.66
C GLU A 227 -21.02 19.86 -85.91
N ILE A 228 -20.26 18.76 -85.79
CA ILE A 228 -19.55 18.13 -86.92
C ILE A 228 -20.55 17.68 -87.99
N GLU A 229 -21.69 17.11 -87.59
CA GLU A 229 -22.73 16.70 -88.54
C GLU A 229 -23.33 17.90 -89.29
N LYS A 230 -23.61 19.01 -88.59
CA LYS A 230 -24.01 20.27 -89.25
C LYS A 230 -22.95 20.79 -90.22
N MET A 231 -21.67 20.69 -89.86
CA MET A 231 -20.56 21.11 -90.74
C MET A 231 -20.45 20.22 -91.98
N LYS A 232 -20.69 18.90 -91.86
CA LYS A 232 -20.78 18.00 -93.02
C LYS A 232 -21.94 18.36 -93.95
N GLN A 233 -23.12 18.61 -93.39
CA GLN A 233 -24.29 19.05 -94.17
C GLN A 233 -24.02 20.37 -94.90
N LEU A 234 -23.33 21.32 -94.23
CA LEU A 234 -22.87 22.56 -94.85
C LEU A 234 -21.87 22.30 -95.99
N GLN A 235 -20.88 21.43 -95.79
CA GLN A 235 -19.89 21.08 -96.82
C GLN A 235 -20.56 20.47 -98.07
N GLU A 236 -21.54 19.58 -97.87
CA GLU A 236 -22.29 18.97 -98.96
C GLU A 236 -23.11 20.02 -99.74
N SER A 237 -23.77 20.94 -99.03
CA SER A 237 -24.53 22.05 -99.65
C SER A 237 -23.67 22.99 -100.51
N ILE A 238 -22.41 23.22 -100.13
CA ILE A 238 -21.46 24.06 -100.90
C ILE A 238 -20.95 23.30 -102.12
N SER A 239 -20.68 22.00 -101.99
CA SER A 239 -20.20 21.17 -103.11
C SER A 239 -21.23 21.05 -104.25
N GLY A 240 -22.54 21.08 -103.94
CA GLY A 240 -23.60 21.10 -104.94
C GLY A 240 -23.64 22.36 -105.81
N ALA A 241 -23.05 23.47 -105.35
CA ALA A 241 -23.00 24.73 -106.10
C ALA A 241 -21.84 24.78 -107.11
N ALA A 242 -20.91 23.83 -107.16
CA ALA A 242 -19.72 23.92 -108.02
C ALA A 242 -19.96 23.59 -109.52
N SER A 243 -21.16 23.12 -109.90
CA SER A 243 -21.54 22.89 -111.32
C SER A 243 -22.04 24.18 -111.98
N LEU A 244 -21.21 25.22 -111.96
CA LEU A 244 -21.53 26.60 -112.37
C LEU A 244 -21.10 26.95 -113.80
N ALA A 245 -20.73 25.95 -114.61
CA ALA A 245 -20.29 26.21 -115.98
C ALA A 245 -21.43 26.88 -116.77
N PRO A 246 -21.21 28.05 -117.38
CA PRO A 246 -22.21 28.66 -118.24
C PRO A 246 -22.58 27.73 -119.40
N THR A 247 -23.86 27.65 -119.76
CA THR A 247 -24.37 26.80 -120.85
C THR A 247 -24.70 27.58 -122.13
N ARG A 248 -24.86 28.91 -122.03
CA ARG A 248 -25.17 29.77 -123.18
C ARG A 248 -24.58 31.17 -123.01
N MET A 249 -24.07 31.73 -124.11
CA MET A 249 -23.60 33.13 -124.19
C MET A 249 -24.39 33.94 -125.21
N GLU A 250 -24.92 35.08 -124.77
CA GLU A 250 -25.49 36.11 -125.63
C GLU A 250 -24.51 37.27 -125.79
N LEU A 251 -24.49 37.86 -126.99
CA LEU A 251 -23.53 38.88 -127.35
C LEU A 251 -24.24 40.06 -128.02
N THR A 252 -23.98 41.27 -127.53
CA THR A 252 -24.49 42.51 -128.07
C THR A 252 -23.32 43.39 -128.49
N TYR A 253 -23.27 43.77 -129.76
CA TYR A 253 -22.19 44.59 -130.32
C TYR A 253 -22.66 45.39 -131.54
N THR A 254 -21.95 46.48 -131.82
CA THR A 254 -22.18 47.33 -133.00
C THR A 254 -21.31 46.86 -134.15
N LYS A 255 -21.94 46.33 -135.22
CA LYS A 255 -21.22 45.73 -136.36
C LYS A 255 -20.44 46.74 -137.21
N ARG A 256 -20.88 47.99 -137.27
CA ARG A 256 -20.25 49.05 -138.08
C ARG A 256 -20.01 50.28 -137.23
N ILE A 257 -18.78 50.75 -137.20
CA ILE A 257 -18.38 51.94 -136.46
C ILE A 257 -17.64 52.90 -137.39
N THR A 258 -17.69 54.20 -137.12
CA THR A 258 -16.99 55.22 -137.91
C THR A 258 -15.71 55.67 -137.20
N GLN A 259 -14.65 55.97 -137.97
CA GLN A 259 -13.32 56.25 -137.40
C GLN A 259 -13.27 57.47 -136.46
N ARG A 260 -14.23 58.38 -136.56
CA ARG A 260 -14.35 59.60 -135.73
C ARG A 260 -15.57 59.58 -134.81
N ASN A 261 -16.11 58.40 -134.49
CA ASN A 261 -17.27 58.26 -133.63
C ASN A 261 -16.96 58.73 -132.20
N PRO A 262 -17.64 59.77 -131.67
CA PRO A 262 -17.42 60.23 -130.29
C PRO A 262 -18.04 59.30 -129.22
N TYR A 263 -18.86 58.32 -129.61
CA TYR A 263 -19.49 57.38 -128.67
C TYR A 263 -18.68 56.09 -128.51
N VAL A 264 -18.35 55.78 -127.26
CA VAL A 264 -17.69 54.53 -126.86
C VAL A 264 -18.56 53.33 -127.22
N GLN A 265 -18.02 52.41 -128.02
CA GLN A 265 -18.70 51.17 -128.40
C GLN A 265 -18.20 50.05 -127.49
N ARG A 266 -19.10 49.22 -126.96
CA ARG A 266 -18.75 48.10 -126.08
C ARG A 266 -19.40 46.83 -126.57
N ILE A 267 -18.64 45.74 -126.49
CA ILE A 267 -19.14 44.39 -126.68
C ILE A 267 -19.57 43.87 -125.32
N VAL A 268 -20.85 43.55 -125.18
CA VAL A 268 -21.41 43.01 -123.94
C VAL A 268 -21.71 41.55 -124.15
N ALA A 269 -21.09 40.70 -123.32
CA ALA A 269 -21.36 39.27 -123.27
C ALA A 269 -22.14 38.96 -121.99
N LYS A 270 -23.22 38.18 -122.11
CA LYS A 270 -24.06 37.76 -120.98
C LYS A 270 -24.10 36.24 -120.93
N MET A 271 -23.68 35.66 -119.80
CA MET A 271 -23.63 34.22 -119.57
C MET A 271 -24.89 33.77 -118.86
N PHE A 272 -25.47 32.66 -119.32
CA PHE A 272 -26.61 32.01 -118.69
C PHE A 272 -26.20 30.64 -118.15
N PRO A 273 -26.67 30.28 -116.93
CA PRO A 273 -27.57 31.03 -116.03
C PRO A 273 -26.91 32.25 -115.37
N SER A 274 -27.70 33.23 -114.88
CA SER A 274 -27.15 34.50 -114.33
C SER A 274 -26.31 34.34 -113.07
N TYR A 275 -26.46 33.23 -112.35
CA TYR A 275 -25.66 32.87 -111.18
C TYR A 275 -24.28 32.28 -111.56
N SER A 276 -24.04 31.99 -112.84
CA SER A 276 -22.72 31.60 -113.34
C SER A 276 -21.77 32.81 -113.43
N LEU A 277 -20.47 32.55 -113.31
CA LEU A 277 -19.43 33.57 -113.41
C LEU A 277 -19.46 34.25 -114.79
N GLN A 278 -19.56 35.57 -114.79
CA GLN A 278 -19.76 36.40 -116.00
C GLN A 278 -18.44 36.86 -116.64
N ASN A 279 -17.32 36.17 -116.35
CA ASN A 279 -16.00 36.59 -116.81
C ASN A 279 -15.77 36.15 -118.25
N VAL A 280 -15.40 37.10 -119.12
CA VAL A 280 -15.24 36.90 -120.56
C VAL A 280 -13.96 37.58 -121.03
N LEU A 281 -13.20 36.89 -121.88
CA LEU A 281 -11.99 37.37 -122.51
C LEU A 281 -12.30 37.85 -123.93
N PHE A 282 -11.79 39.05 -124.27
CA PHE A 282 -11.91 39.62 -125.61
C PHE A 282 -10.55 39.57 -126.30
N LEU A 283 -10.49 38.94 -127.47
CA LEU A 283 -9.27 38.85 -128.29
C LEU A 283 -9.56 39.46 -129.67
N GLY A 284 -9.04 40.66 -129.92
CA GLY A 284 -9.08 41.31 -131.23
C GLY A 284 -7.85 40.97 -132.08
N ASP A 285 -7.98 41.11 -133.40
CA ASP A 285 -6.85 41.04 -134.34
C ASP A 285 -6.12 42.39 -134.53
N ASP A 286 -6.56 43.45 -133.83
CA ASP A 286 -6.02 44.83 -133.86
C ASP A 286 -5.84 45.43 -135.28
N VAL A 287 -6.52 44.88 -136.29
CA VAL A 287 -6.40 45.34 -137.67
C VAL A 287 -7.15 46.67 -137.87
N ALA A 288 -8.44 46.71 -137.60
CA ALA A 288 -9.30 47.88 -137.76
C ALA A 288 -9.78 48.44 -136.41
N VAL A 289 -10.02 47.57 -135.42
CA VAL A 289 -10.37 47.97 -134.05
C VAL A 289 -9.51 47.24 -133.03
N SER A 290 -9.20 47.91 -131.93
CA SER A 290 -8.66 47.28 -130.73
C SER A 290 -9.74 47.12 -129.67
N VAL A 291 -9.64 46.06 -128.86
CA VAL A 291 -10.60 45.77 -127.80
C VAL A 291 -9.86 45.65 -126.47
N ASP A 292 -10.29 46.39 -125.47
CA ASP A 292 -9.71 46.28 -124.12
C ASP A 292 -10.23 45.03 -123.37
N PRO A 293 -9.58 44.62 -122.26
CA PRO A 293 -10.06 43.51 -121.44
C PRO A 293 -11.48 43.70 -120.86
N ALA A 294 -12.02 44.92 -120.88
CA ALA A 294 -13.37 45.24 -120.43
C ALA A 294 -14.41 45.20 -121.58
N GLY A 295 -14.00 44.87 -122.81
CA GLY A 295 -14.85 44.76 -124.00
C GLY A 295 -15.13 46.09 -124.72
N VAL A 296 -14.40 47.16 -124.43
CA VAL A 296 -14.49 48.46 -125.13
C VAL A 296 -13.76 48.38 -126.46
N VAL A 297 -14.44 48.82 -127.53
CA VAL A 297 -13.93 48.81 -128.89
C VAL A 297 -13.43 50.19 -129.30
N THR A 298 -12.16 50.28 -129.69
CA THR A 298 -11.51 51.52 -130.16
C THR A 298 -11.15 51.40 -131.64
N PRO A 299 -11.69 52.25 -132.53
CA PRO A 299 -11.32 52.23 -133.95
C PRO A 299 -9.87 52.73 -134.16
N LEU A 300 -9.08 51.98 -134.92
CA LEU A 300 -7.70 52.32 -135.28
C LEU A 300 -7.63 52.85 -136.72
N LYS A 301 -8.01 52.01 -137.69
CA LYS A 301 -8.01 52.33 -139.13
C LYS A 301 -9.24 51.78 -139.83
N ILE A 302 -9.54 52.31 -141.01
CA ILE A 302 -10.61 51.80 -141.88
C ILE A 302 -10.31 50.35 -142.27
N GLY A 303 -11.29 49.47 -142.08
CA GLY A 303 -11.12 48.03 -142.30
C GLY A 303 -12.14 47.21 -141.51
N THR A 304 -11.99 45.88 -141.53
CA THR A 304 -12.79 44.99 -140.67
C THR A 304 -11.86 44.20 -139.77
N SER A 305 -12.21 44.15 -138.49
CA SER A 305 -11.50 43.39 -137.47
C SER A 305 -12.36 42.25 -136.96
N ARG A 306 -11.71 41.12 -136.68
CA ARG A 306 -12.32 39.96 -136.04
C ARG A 306 -12.00 40.01 -134.55
N ILE A 307 -13.02 39.75 -133.74
CA ILE A 307 -12.90 39.73 -132.28
C ILE A 307 -13.51 38.42 -131.79
N HIS A 308 -12.73 37.66 -131.04
CA HIS A 308 -13.18 36.47 -130.35
C HIS A 308 -13.59 36.85 -128.93
N VAL A 309 -14.80 36.42 -128.55
CA VAL A 309 -15.36 36.62 -127.21
C VAL A 309 -15.43 35.24 -126.57
N ILE A 310 -14.65 35.02 -125.52
CA ILE A 310 -14.38 33.69 -124.95
C ILE A 310 -14.70 33.69 -123.44
N PRO A 311 -15.69 32.91 -122.97
CA PRO A 311 -15.96 32.75 -121.54
C PRO A 311 -14.84 31.99 -120.82
N THR A 312 -14.49 32.37 -119.59
CA THR A 312 -13.35 31.77 -118.87
C THR A 312 -13.60 30.35 -118.36
N GLN A 313 -14.85 29.95 -118.12
CA GLN A 313 -15.21 28.62 -117.62
C GLN A 313 -15.82 27.69 -118.69
N ALA A 314 -16.19 28.24 -119.83
CA ALA A 314 -16.85 27.49 -120.91
C ALA A 314 -16.33 28.00 -122.26
N THR A 315 -15.05 27.73 -122.55
CA THR A 315 -14.38 28.19 -123.77
C THR A 315 -15.06 27.70 -125.04
N HIS A 316 -15.78 26.56 -124.98
CA HIS A 316 -16.57 26.03 -126.08
C HIS A 316 -17.73 26.95 -126.53
N LEU A 317 -18.17 27.90 -125.70
CA LEU A 317 -19.22 28.88 -126.03
C LEU A 317 -18.69 30.11 -126.77
N TYR A 318 -17.43 30.12 -127.21
CA TYR A 318 -16.83 31.29 -127.86
C TYR A 318 -17.64 31.77 -129.07
N LYS A 319 -17.64 33.09 -129.28
CA LYS A 319 -18.23 33.71 -130.48
C LYS A 319 -17.24 34.62 -131.15
N THR A 320 -17.16 34.50 -132.47
CA THR A 320 -16.38 35.39 -133.32
C THR A 320 -17.30 36.43 -133.92
N ILE A 321 -16.96 37.71 -133.72
CA ILE A 321 -17.68 38.83 -134.32
C ILE A 321 -16.76 39.62 -135.23
N ASN A 322 -17.37 40.29 -136.21
CA ASN A 322 -16.67 41.14 -137.15
C ASN A 322 -17.16 42.57 -136.96
N VAL A 323 -16.25 43.50 -136.65
CA VAL A 323 -16.53 44.93 -136.53
C VAL A 323 -15.84 45.67 -137.65
N THR A 324 -16.61 46.38 -138.47
CA THR A 324 -16.10 47.16 -139.59
C THR A 324 -15.98 48.63 -139.23
N VAL A 325 -14.79 49.20 -139.37
CA VAL A 325 -14.52 50.64 -139.30
C VAL A 325 -14.64 51.24 -140.68
N GLN A 326 -15.50 52.24 -140.83
CA GLN A 326 -15.71 52.97 -142.08
C GLN A 326 -15.20 54.42 -141.97
N ALA A 327 -14.84 55.00 -143.12
CA ALA A 327 -14.57 56.42 -143.21
C ALA A 327 -15.83 57.21 -142.78
N PRO A 328 -15.67 58.32 -142.05
CA PRO A 328 -16.79 59.21 -141.76
C PRO A 328 -17.39 59.67 -143.09
N SER A 329 -18.63 59.28 -143.36
CA SER A 329 -19.28 59.58 -144.63
C SER A 329 -20.34 60.65 -144.41
N VAL A 330 -20.31 61.68 -145.25
CA VAL A 330 -21.32 62.74 -145.22
C VAL A 330 -22.41 62.35 -146.21
N ARG A 331 -23.60 62.01 -145.70
CA ARG A 331 -24.74 61.75 -146.58
C ARG A 331 -25.12 63.03 -147.32
N LEU A 332 -25.12 62.95 -148.65
CA LEU A 332 -25.61 64.00 -149.53
C LEU A 332 -27.16 63.96 -149.60
N THR A 333 -27.80 65.11 -149.83
CA THR A 333 -29.22 65.15 -150.24
C THR A 333 -29.37 64.63 -151.67
N GLY A 334 -30.59 64.24 -152.09
CA GLY A 334 -30.84 63.72 -153.45
C GLY A 334 -30.45 64.67 -154.59
N GLY A 335 -30.11 65.94 -154.29
CA GLY A 335 -29.56 66.92 -155.22
C GLY A 335 -28.07 67.22 -155.04
N GLY A 336 -27.30 66.33 -154.39
CA GLY A 336 -25.83 66.40 -154.36
C GLY A 336 -25.21 67.40 -153.36
N LYS A 337 -26.01 68.06 -152.50
CA LYS A 337 -25.50 68.96 -151.45
C LYS A 337 -25.34 68.24 -150.11
N ILE A 338 -24.32 68.60 -149.33
CA ILE A 338 -24.07 68.07 -147.98
C ILE A 338 -25.27 68.37 -147.06
N ARG A 339 -25.76 67.36 -146.33
CA ARG A 339 -26.82 67.56 -145.33
C ARG A 339 -26.28 68.29 -144.10
N VAL A 340 -26.83 69.48 -143.84
CA VAL A 340 -26.60 70.26 -142.61
C VAL A 340 -27.78 70.09 -141.65
N ASP A 341 -27.51 70.07 -140.34
CA ASP A 341 -28.55 70.12 -139.30
C ASP A 341 -29.27 71.48 -139.34
N SER A 342 -30.37 71.60 -138.60
CA SER A 342 -31.14 72.86 -138.51
C SER A 342 -30.38 74.04 -137.90
N LYS A 343 -29.13 73.81 -137.44
CA LYS A 343 -28.21 74.83 -136.92
C LYS A 343 -27.03 75.09 -137.87
N GLY A 344 -27.12 74.64 -139.13
CA GLY A 344 -26.13 74.91 -140.17
C GLY A 344 -24.84 74.09 -140.05
N ARG A 345 -24.77 73.12 -139.12
CA ARG A 345 -23.58 72.28 -138.92
C ARG A 345 -23.70 71.00 -139.72
N ILE A 346 -22.59 70.54 -140.29
CA ILE A 346 -22.54 69.32 -141.11
C ILE A 346 -23.00 68.12 -140.26
N ARG A 347 -24.02 67.38 -140.72
CA ARG A 347 -24.37 66.10 -140.10
C ARG A 347 -23.39 65.02 -140.57
N LEU A 348 -22.49 64.64 -139.67
CA LEU A 348 -21.62 63.47 -139.82
C LEU A 348 -22.34 62.25 -139.25
N THR A 349 -22.35 61.14 -139.99
CA THR A 349 -22.84 59.82 -139.52
C THR A 349 -21.72 58.81 -139.57
#